data_AF-A0A2S2NZM8-F1
#
_entry.id   AF-A0A2S2NZM8-F1
#
_cell.length_a   1.000
_cell.length_b   1.000
_cell.length_c   1.000
_cell.angle_alpha   90.00
_cell.angle_beta   90.00
_cell.angle_gamma   90.00
#
_symmetry.space_group_name_H-M   'P 1'
#
loop_
_entity.id
_entity.type
_entity.pdbx_description
1 polymer ?
#
loop_
_entity_poly.entity_id
_entity_poly.type
_entity_poly.pdbx_seq_one_letter_code
_entity_poly.pdbx_strand_id
1 'polypeptide(L)'
;MTGLHSFNLLNEIIDLHKKYFPDKRTHRLNLKERIIMVFFKLKQGLSFAILGILFNYLSSETFRITYNVMIPQLAQIFQSLVYWPSKQETSSKVLSRDFSGWSNNLY
;
A
#
# COMPACT_ATOMS: atom_id res chain seq x y z
N MET A 1 -13.17 -6.60 -1.33
CA MET A 1 -12.70 -6.84 0.05
C MET A 1 -11.27 -6.34 0.32
N THR A 2 -10.33 -6.42 -0.63
CA THR A 2 -8.94 -5.91 -0.50
C THR A 2 -8.78 -4.39 -0.63
N GLY A 3 -9.76 -3.70 -1.21
CA GLY A 3 -9.61 -2.28 -1.59
C GLY A 3 -8.95 -2.06 -2.96
N LEU A 4 -8.53 -3.12 -3.65
CA LEU A 4 -8.09 -3.04 -5.05
C LEU A 4 -9.30 -3.06 -5.98
N HIS A 5 -9.35 -2.12 -6.93
CA HIS A 5 -10.48 -1.94 -7.85
C HIS A 5 -10.43 -2.86 -9.09
N SER A 6 -9.28 -3.50 -9.35
CA SER A 6 -9.09 -4.37 -10.52
C SER A 6 -8.12 -5.51 -10.24
N PHE A 7 -8.38 -6.67 -10.85
CA PHE A 7 -7.44 -7.79 -10.87
C PHE A 7 -6.19 -7.48 -11.70
N ASN A 8 -6.28 -6.59 -12.70
CA ASN A 8 -5.12 -6.19 -13.49
C ASN A 8 -4.11 -5.46 -12.63
N LEU A 9 -4.56 -4.54 -11.77
CA LEU A 9 -3.70 -3.84 -10.82
C LEU A 9 -3.02 -4.81 -9.85
N LEU A 10 -3.76 -5.83 -9.38
CA LEU A 10 -3.17 -6.87 -8.53
C LEU A 10 -2.06 -7.65 -9.27
N ASN A 11 -2.29 -8.02 -10.53
CA ASN A 11 -1.31 -8.73 -11.34
C ASN A 11 -0.08 -7.87 -11.62
N GLU A 12 -0.25 -6.59 -11.93
CA GLU A 12 0.86 -5.64 -12.09
C GLU A 12 1.70 -5.52 -10.81
N ILE A 13 1.06 -5.41 -9.63
CA ILE A 13 1.77 -5.39 -8.34
C ILE A 13 2.56 -6.69 -8.14
N ILE A 14 1.97 -7.85 -8.48
CA ILE A 14 2.65 -9.15 -8.40
C ILE A 14 3.87 -9.18 -9.32
N ASP A 15 3.75 -8.69 -10.54
CA ASP A 15 4.84 -8.70 -11.52
C ASP A 15 5.97 -7.73 -11.13
N LEU A 16 5.62 -6.53 -10.65
CA LEU A 16 6.60 -5.59 -10.07
C LEU A 16 7.29 -6.20 -8.85
N HIS A 17 6.55 -6.87 -7.98
CA HIS A 17 7.14 -7.53 -6.81
C HIS A 17 8.11 -8.63 -7.22
N LYS A 18 7.74 -9.53 -8.13
CA LYS A 18 8.64 -10.56 -8.66
C LYS A 18 9.92 -9.98 -9.27
N LYS A 19 9.81 -8.84 -9.96
CA LYS A 19 10.93 -8.16 -10.61
C LYS A 19 11.93 -7.59 -9.61
N TYR A 20 11.47 -6.92 -8.56
CA TYR A 20 12.34 -6.23 -7.60
C TYR A 20 12.70 -7.08 -6.37
N PHE A 21 11.87 -8.06 -6.01
CA PHE A 21 12.01 -8.90 -4.83
C PHE A 21 11.75 -10.37 -5.15
N PRO A 22 12.60 -11.02 -5.98
CA PRO A 22 12.44 -12.42 -6.31
C PRO A 22 12.49 -13.28 -5.05
N ASP A 23 11.54 -14.20 -4.92
CA ASP A 23 11.49 -15.13 -3.80
C ASP A 23 12.74 -16.02 -3.80
N LYS A 24 13.53 -15.93 -2.72
CA LYS A 24 14.71 -16.79 -2.51
C LYS A 24 14.39 -18.08 -1.74
N ARG A 25 13.18 -18.18 -1.18
CA ARG A 25 12.75 -19.28 -0.32
C ARG A 25 11.35 -19.73 -0.71
N THR A 26 11.05 -21.01 -0.46
CA THR A 26 9.70 -21.54 -0.58
C THR A 26 8.84 -21.06 0.58
N HIS A 27 7.71 -20.44 0.27
CA HIS A 27 6.74 -19.96 1.24
C HIS A 27 5.50 -20.86 1.23
N ARG A 28 4.84 -20.99 2.39
CA ARG A 28 3.56 -21.72 2.50
C ARG A 28 2.41 -21.03 1.77
N LEU A 29 2.45 -19.69 1.72
CA LEU A 29 1.54 -18.87 0.93
C LEU A 29 2.23 -18.46 -0.37
N ASN A 30 1.50 -18.55 -1.47
CA ASN A 30 1.99 -18.03 -2.74
C ASN A 30 2.08 -16.48 -2.68
N LEU A 31 2.83 -15.89 -3.61
CA LEU A 31 3.04 -14.43 -3.62
C LEU A 31 1.72 -13.64 -3.69
N LYS A 32 0.76 -14.10 -4.50
CA LYS A 32 -0.55 -13.46 -4.65
C LYS A 32 -1.31 -13.43 -3.31
N GLU A 33 -1.33 -14.55 -2.58
CA GLU A 33 -1.96 -14.64 -1.26
C GLU A 33 -1.31 -13.72 -0.25
N ARG A 34 0.03 -13.65 -0.23
CA ARG A 34 0.76 -12.75 0.68
C ARG A 34 0.43 -11.27 0.41
N ILE A 35 0.38 -10.87 -0.86
CA ILE A 35 -0.01 -9.50 -1.23
C ILE A 35 -1.46 -9.22 -0.84
N ILE A 36 -2.40 -10.12 -1.16
CA ILE A 36 -3.82 -9.99 -0.80
C ILE A 36 -3.98 -9.88 0.72
N MET A 37 -3.29 -10.70 1.49
CA MET A 37 -3.29 -10.71 2.95
C MET A 37 -2.88 -9.35 3.53
N VAL A 38 -1.85 -8.70 2.97
CA VAL A 38 -1.44 -7.35 3.37
C VAL A 38 -2.56 -6.34 3.10
N PHE A 39 -3.16 -6.37 1.91
CA PHE A 39 -4.27 -5.48 1.57
C PHE A 39 -5.51 -5.70 2.45
N PHE A 40 -5.83 -6.95 2.79
CA PHE A 40 -6.88 -7.27 3.75
C PHE A 40 -6.57 -6.67 5.12
N LYS A 41 -5.34 -6.84 5.63
CA LYS A 41 -4.91 -6.28 6.91
C LYS A 41 -5.02 -4.76 6.93
N LEU A 42 -4.58 -4.09 5.87
CA LEU A 42 -4.62 -2.61 5.75
C LEU A 42 -6.04 -2.08 5.59
N LYS A 43 -6.87 -2.70 4.74
CA LYS A 43 -8.22 -2.19 4.42
C LYS A 43 -9.24 -2.50 5.50
N GLN A 44 -9.18 -3.70 6.07
CA GLN A 44 -10.19 -4.21 7.00
C GLN A 44 -9.73 -4.18 8.47
N GLY A 45 -8.44 -3.95 8.73
CA GLY A 45 -7.90 -3.90 10.09
C GLY A 45 -7.85 -5.24 10.84
N LEU A 46 -8.15 -6.37 10.18
CA LEU A 46 -8.33 -7.69 10.81
C LEU A 46 -7.15 -8.13 11.66
N SER A 47 -7.39 -8.83 12.77
CA SER A 47 -6.31 -9.42 13.57
C SER A 47 -5.56 -10.51 12.80
N PHE A 48 -4.30 -10.78 13.17
CA PHE A 48 -3.53 -11.86 12.54
C PHE A 48 -4.16 -13.24 12.79
N ALA A 49 -4.90 -13.41 13.89
CA ALA A 49 -5.65 -14.64 14.16
C ALA A 49 -6.77 -14.86 13.14
N ILE A 50 -7.53 -13.81 12.81
CA ILE A 50 -8.60 -13.89 11.80
C ILE A 50 -7.99 -14.15 10.41
N LEU A 51 -6.87 -13.51 10.08
CA LEU A 51 -6.16 -13.80 8.83
C LEU A 51 -5.70 -15.26 8.77
N GLY A 52 -5.30 -15.85 9.90
CA GLY A 52 -4.97 -17.28 9.96
C GLY A 52 -6.13 -18.19 9.63
N ILE A 53 -7.33 -17.86 10.12
CA ILE A 53 -8.54 -18.62 9.77
C ILE A 53 -8.85 -18.48 8.27
N LEU A 54 -8.64 -17.30 7.68
CA LEU A 54 -8.98 -17.03 6.27
C LEU A 54 -7.96 -17.61 5.26
N PHE A 55 -6.69 -17.78 5.65
CA PHE A 55 -5.59 -18.15 4.75
C PHE A 55 -4.88 -19.45 5.22
N ASN A 56 -5.63 -20.55 5.28
CA ASN A 56 -5.13 -21.92 5.50
C ASN A 56 -4.53 -22.20 6.90
N TYR A 57 -5.12 -21.65 7.97
CA TYR A 57 -4.80 -21.99 9.36
C TYR A 57 -3.31 -21.85 9.74
N LEU A 58 -2.59 -20.92 9.12
CA LEU A 58 -1.22 -20.60 9.56
C LEU A 58 -1.23 -19.82 10.89
N SER A 59 -0.14 -19.92 11.65
CA SER A 59 -0.05 -19.24 12.95
C SER A 59 -0.05 -17.72 12.78
N SER A 60 -0.62 -17.01 13.75
CA SER A 60 -0.61 -15.54 13.80
C SER A 60 0.80 -14.96 13.71
N GLU A 61 1.80 -15.66 14.26
CA GLU A 61 3.20 -15.29 14.17
C GLU A 61 3.72 -15.34 12.72
N THR A 62 3.38 -16.39 11.98
CA THR A 62 3.74 -16.52 10.56
C THR A 62 3.16 -15.35 9.73
N PHE A 63 1.90 -14.97 10.00
CA PHE A 63 1.28 -13.82 9.35
C PHE A 63 1.97 -12.51 9.73
N ARG A 64 2.33 -12.33 11.01
CA ARG A 64 3.02 -11.12 11.46
C ARG A 64 4.38 -10.98 10.80
N ILE A 65 5.16 -12.06 10.73
CA ILE A 65 6.46 -12.09 10.05
C ILE A 65 6.27 -11.75 8.57
N THR A 66 5.33 -12.41 7.90
CA THR A 66 5.03 -12.18 6.48
C THR A 66 4.62 -10.73 6.22
N TYR A 67 3.74 -10.18 7.06
CA TYR A 67 3.28 -8.80 6.98
C TYR A 67 4.43 -7.80 7.12
N ASN A 68 5.28 -7.98 8.13
CA ASN A 68 6.41 -7.10 8.39
C ASN A 68 7.45 -7.11 7.26
N VAL A 69 7.60 -8.22 6.54
CA VAL A 69 8.48 -8.32 5.36
C VAL A 69 7.84 -7.67 4.13
N MET A 70 6.54 -7.92 3.90
CA MET A 70 5.87 -7.49 2.67
C MET A 70 5.57 -5.99 2.64
N ILE A 71 5.25 -5.36 3.78
CA ILE A 71 4.93 -3.92 3.86
C ILE A 71 6.03 -3.02 3.28
N PRO A 72 7.31 -3.11 3.71
CA PRO A 72 8.36 -2.24 3.17
C PRO A 72 8.63 -2.49 1.68
N GLN A 73 8.50 -3.74 1.21
CA GLN A 73 8.66 -4.08 -0.21
C GLN A 73 7.57 -3.44 -1.07
N LEU A 74 6.32 -3.53 -0.61
CA LEU A 74 5.19 -2.87 -1.27
C LEU A 74 5.32 -1.35 -1.22
N ALA A 75 5.78 -0.79 -0.09
CA ALA A 75 6.04 0.65 0.02
C ALA A 75 7.05 1.13 -1.03
N GLN A 76 8.13 0.36 -1.27
CA GLN A 76 9.12 0.70 -2.30
C GLN A 76 8.53 0.63 -3.72
N ILE A 77 7.67 -0.35 -4.00
CA ILE A 77 6.97 -0.45 -5.30
C ILE A 77 6.07 0.78 -5.49
N PHE A 78 5.28 1.14 -4.47
CA PHE A 78 4.36 2.27 -4.53
C PHE A 78 5.04 3.64 -4.43
N GLN A 79 6.29 3.72 -3.97
CA GLN A 79 7.04 4.98 -3.92
C GLN A 79 7.16 5.63 -5.30
N SER A 80 7.26 4.82 -6.37
CA SER A 80 7.28 5.30 -7.75
C SER A 80 5.92 5.84 -8.24
N LEU A 81 4.82 5.43 -7.60
CA LEU A 81 3.46 5.77 -7.97
C LEU A 81 2.89 6.93 -7.15
N VAL A 82 3.41 7.13 -5.93
CA VAL A 82 3.01 8.24 -5.07
C VAL A 82 3.91 9.43 -5.36
N TYR A 83 3.46 10.32 -6.24
CA TYR A 83 4.06 11.65 -6.37
C TYR A 83 3.88 12.40 -5.04
N TRP A 84 4.95 12.57 -4.29
CA TRP A 84 4.96 13.46 -3.15
C TRP A 84 5.37 14.86 -3.65
N PRO A 85 4.45 15.84 -3.67
CA PRO A 85 4.82 17.19 -4.10
C PRO A 85 5.92 17.72 -3.19
N SER A 86 6.93 18.34 -3.79
CA SER A 86 8.02 18.95 -3.03
C SER A 86 7.48 20.09 -2.15
N LYS A 87 8.18 20.40 -1.04
CA LYS A 87 7.82 21.54 -0.17
C LYS A 87 7.66 22.85 -0.97
N GLN A 88 8.45 23.03 -2.03
CA GLN A 88 8.39 24.20 -2.91
C GLN A 88 7.09 24.27 -3.71
N GLU A 89 6.58 23.13 -4.19
CA GLU A 89 5.27 23.09 -4.87
C GLU A 89 4.10 23.36 -3.93
N THR A 90 4.16 22.90 -2.68
CA THR A 90 3.09 23.14 -1.70
C THR A 90 2.99 24.62 -1.32
N SER A 91 4.13 25.30 -1.14
CA SER A 91 4.15 26.74 -0.86
C SER A 91 3.57 27.57 -2.01
N SER A 92 3.86 27.21 -3.27
CA SER A 92 3.34 27.95 -4.43
C SER A 92 1.82 27.79 -4.65
N LYS A 93 1.27 26.59 -4.44
CA LYS A 93 -0.15 26.31 -4.72
C LYS A 93 -1.10 26.74 -3.60
N VAL A 94 -0.66 26.74 -2.34
CA VAL A 94 -1.48 27.17 -1.19
C VAL A 94 -1.52 28.70 -1.09
N LEU A 95 -0.40 29.40 -1.30
CA LEU A 95 -0.37 30.88 -1.23
C LEU A 95 -1.10 31.58 -2.39
N SER A 96 -1.22 30.92 -3.54
CA SER A 96 -1.87 31.52 -4.74
C SER A 96 -3.40 31.48 -4.70
N ARG A 97 -4.02 30.67 -3.83
CA ARG A 97 -5.49 30.55 -3.75
C ARG A 97 -6.11 31.30 -2.58
N ASP A 98 -5.35 31.60 -1.54
CA ASP A 98 -5.91 32.19 -0.30
C ASP A 98 -5.79 33.72 -0.22
N PHE A 99 -5.07 34.40 -1.12
CA PHE A 99 -4.89 35.86 -1.05
C PHE A 99 -5.50 36.68 -2.19
N SER A 100 -5.98 36.07 -3.28
CA SER A 100 -6.62 36.84 -4.38
C SER A 100 -8.11 37.11 -4.15
N GLY A 101 -8.73 36.50 -3.14
CA GLY A 101 -10.16 36.68 -2.81
C GLY A 101 -10.46 37.75 -1.77
N TRP A 102 -9.45 38.25 -1.05
CA TRP A 102 -9.65 39.17 0.09
C TRP A 102 -9.28 40.63 -0.22
N SER A 103 -8.66 40.93 -1.36
CA SER A 103 -8.25 42.30 -1.70
C SER A 103 -9.31 43.12 -2.44
N ASN A 104 -10.46 42.53 -2.81
CA ASN A 104 -11.48 43.21 -3.63
C ASN A 104 -12.73 43.67 -2.85
N ASN A 105 -12.69 43.72 -1.51
CA ASN A 105 -13.84 44.14 -0.69
C ASN A 105 -13.50 45.21 0.36
N LEU A 106 -12.45 45.99 0.12
CA LEU A 106 -12.13 47.18 0.92
C LEU A 106 -11.86 48.35 -0.02
N TYR A 107 -12.89 48.89 -0.65
CA TYR A 107 -13.12 50.32 -0.95
C TYR A 107 -14.58 50.51 -1.38
#